data_AF-A0A953TL63-F1
#
_entry.id   AF-A0A953TL63-F1
#
_cell.length_a   1.000
_cell.length_b   1.000
_cell.length_c   1.000
_cell.angle_alpha   90.00
_cell.angle_beta   90.00
_cell.angle_gamma   90.00
#
_symmetry.space_group_name_H-M   'P 1'
#
loop_
_entity.id
_entity.type
_entity.pdbx_description
1 polymer ?
#
loop_
_entity_poly.entity_id
_entity_poly.type
_entity_poly.pdbx_seq_one_letter_code
_entity_poly.pdbx_strand_id
1 'polypeptide(L)'
;MAPRPLDHAPAEINFVILVLHHPPYTLSSPTITGNGHGVRVQEAKLAQWLETRQQGTRARFVVFAGHVHNYERHEHGGVVYFVTGGAHPYPVARDAGDPLFEEKVNYDYLLVEVEGAKMIVTMNRFDMKDGKTTWAQPDKVEIEVPGAPGKEK
;
A
#
# COMPACT_ATOMS: atom_id res chain seq x y z
N MET A 1 -4.25 23.08 5.62
CA MET A 1 -5.40 22.95 4.70
C MET A 1 -5.22 21.66 3.93
N ALA A 2 -6.19 20.74 4.01
CA ALA A 2 -6.19 19.55 3.16
C ALA A 2 -6.50 19.94 1.69
N PRO A 3 -6.06 19.16 0.70
CA PRO A 3 -6.36 19.44 -0.69
C PRO A 3 -7.88 19.30 -0.93
N ARG A 4 -8.48 20.35 -1.48
CA ARG A 4 -9.92 20.50 -1.84
C ARG A 4 -10.58 19.40 -2.71
N PRO A 5 -9.88 18.54 -3.49
CA PRO A 5 -10.55 17.57 -4.37
C PRO A 5 -11.34 16.46 -3.66
N LEU A 6 -11.01 16.13 -2.40
CA LEU A 6 -11.61 14.98 -1.70
C LEU A 6 -12.94 15.29 -1.02
N ASP A 7 -13.30 16.57 -0.87
CA ASP A 7 -14.55 16.96 -0.23
C ASP A 7 -15.78 16.87 -1.14
N HIS A 8 -15.55 16.74 -2.44
CA HIS A 8 -16.59 16.73 -3.46
C HIS A 8 -16.40 15.60 -4.49
N ALA A 9 -15.74 14.51 -4.10
CA ALA A 9 -15.63 13.34 -4.96
C ALA A 9 -17.03 12.89 -5.40
N PRO A 10 -17.32 12.79 -6.71
CA PRO A 10 -18.60 12.32 -7.21
C PRO A 10 -18.97 10.96 -6.61
N ALA A 11 -20.27 10.73 -6.40
CA ALA A 11 -20.75 9.50 -5.79
C ALA A 11 -20.36 8.24 -6.58
N GLU A 12 -20.11 8.35 -7.89
CA GLU A 12 -19.62 7.26 -8.73
C GLU A 12 -18.16 6.84 -8.45
N ILE A 13 -17.36 7.65 -7.75
CA ILE A 13 -15.97 7.29 -7.45
C ILE A 13 -15.97 6.14 -6.44
N ASN A 14 -15.41 5.01 -6.87
CA ASN A 14 -15.23 3.82 -6.04
C ASN A 14 -13.90 3.85 -5.28
N PHE A 15 -12.83 4.34 -5.91
CA PHE A 15 -11.49 4.34 -5.35
C PHE A 15 -10.83 5.71 -5.51
N VAL A 16 -10.18 6.18 -4.45
CA VAL A 16 -9.22 7.29 -4.53
C VAL A 16 -7.84 6.70 -4.29
N ILE A 17 -6.99 6.79 -5.31
CA ILE A 17 -5.63 6.28 -5.25
C ILE A 17 -4.68 7.45 -4.98
N LEU A 18 -3.88 7.33 -3.93
CA LEU A 18 -2.81 8.28 -3.62
C LEU A 18 -1.46 7.61 -3.89
N VAL A 19 -0.63 8.24 -4.71
CA VAL A 19 0.73 7.78 -5.00
C VAL A 19 1.71 8.74 -4.38
N LEU A 20 2.54 8.26 -3.47
CA LEU A 20 3.47 9.04 -2.66
C LEU A 20 4.89 8.52 -2.82
N HIS A 21 5.89 9.37 -2.58
CA HIS A 21 7.25 8.87 -2.46
C HIS A 21 7.49 8.25 -1.08
N HIS A 22 7.27 9.01 0.02
CA HIS A 22 7.44 8.50 1.38
C HIS A 22 6.18 7.83 1.92
N PRO A 23 6.31 6.70 2.64
CA PRO A 23 5.16 5.97 3.14
C PRO A 23 4.60 6.57 4.45
N PRO A 24 3.27 6.67 4.59
CA PRO A 24 2.62 6.98 5.87
C PRO A 24 2.77 5.89 6.93
N TYR A 25 2.93 4.64 6.49
CA TYR A 25 3.17 3.48 7.34
C TYR A 25 4.36 2.69 6.81
N THR A 26 5.31 2.39 7.69
CA THR A 26 6.39 1.44 7.41
C THR A 26 6.93 0.88 8.72
N LEU A 27 7.34 -0.38 8.70
CA LEU A 27 8.09 -1.04 9.77
C LEU A 27 9.61 -0.78 9.67
N SER A 28 10.05 -0.04 8.65
CA SER A 28 11.42 0.42 8.51
C SER A 28 11.79 1.47 9.57
N SER A 29 13.06 1.47 9.98
CA SER A 29 13.58 2.35 11.04
C SER A 29 14.26 3.60 10.47
N PRO A 30 14.17 4.76 11.16
CA PRO A 30 14.94 5.95 10.80
C PRO A 30 16.46 5.77 10.94
N THR A 31 16.91 4.73 11.66
CA THR A 31 18.33 4.44 11.91
C THR A 31 18.97 3.48 10.89
N ILE A 32 18.20 2.95 9.95
CA ILE A 32 18.76 2.17 8.82
C ILE A 32 19.69 3.11 8.02
N THR A 33 20.85 2.58 7.61
CA THR A 33 21.93 3.34 6.95
C THR A 33 21.41 4.22 5.81
N GLY A 34 21.69 5.51 5.88
CA GLY A 34 21.04 6.53 5.04
C GLY A 34 19.81 7.09 5.73
N ASN A 35 19.99 8.18 6.50
CA ASN A 35 18.94 8.86 7.25
C ASN A 35 17.59 8.88 6.51
N GLY A 36 16.52 8.47 7.18
CA GLY A 36 15.15 8.87 6.79
C GLY A 36 14.24 7.80 6.21
N HIS A 37 14.47 6.51 6.44
CA HIS A 37 13.59 5.41 6.02
C HIS A 37 12.47 5.07 7.03
N GLY A 38 12.25 5.90 8.05
CA GLY A 38 11.10 5.79 8.95
C GLY A 38 9.96 6.72 8.53
N VAL A 39 8.79 6.52 9.14
CA VAL A 39 7.63 7.42 8.96
C VAL A 39 7.99 8.84 9.39
N ARG A 40 7.64 9.80 8.54
CA ARG A 40 7.81 11.23 8.78
C ARG A 40 6.54 11.84 9.37
N VAL A 41 6.68 12.94 10.11
CA VAL A 41 5.57 13.58 10.82
C VAL A 41 4.46 14.05 9.85
N GLN A 42 4.83 14.49 8.65
CA GLN A 42 3.86 14.97 7.65
C GLN A 42 3.03 13.80 7.10
N GLU A 43 3.68 12.70 6.76
CA GLU A 43 3.09 11.48 6.26
C GLU A 43 2.21 10.81 7.32
N ALA A 44 2.62 10.80 8.60
CA ALA A 44 1.79 10.34 9.71
C ALA A 44 0.52 11.19 9.88
N LYS A 45 0.62 12.52 9.76
CA LYS A 45 -0.54 13.42 9.79
C LYS A 45 -1.47 13.21 8.60
N LEU A 46 -0.92 12.89 7.42
CA LEU A 46 -1.71 12.54 6.24
C LEU A 46 -2.50 11.25 6.47
N ALA A 47 -1.88 10.19 7.02
CA ALA A 47 -2.58 8.95 7.37
C ALA A 47 -3.76 9.21 8.31
N GLN A 48 -3.54 9.92 9.42
CA GLN A 48 -4.61 10.26 10.37
C GLN A 48 -5.77 11.01 9.70
N TRP A 49 -5.46 11.93 8.79
CA TRP A 49 -6.47 12.67 8.06
C TRP A 49 -7.24 11.78 7.08
N LEU A 50 -6.54 10.91 6.33
CA LEU A 50 -7.15 9.95 5.41
C LEU A 50 -8.08 8.98 6.14
N GLU A 51 -7.63 8.43 7.27
CA GLU A 51 -8.40 7.49 8.09
C GLU A 51 -9.65 8.12 8.68
N THR A 52 -9.52 9.34 9.22
CA THR A 52 -10.67 10.11 9.69
C THR A 52 -11.67 10.33 8.55
N ARG A 53 -11.18 10.67 7.36
CA ARG A 53 -12.03 10.96 6.20
C ARG A 53 -12.67 9.70 5.62
N GLN A 54 -11.98 8.56 5.66
CA GLN A 54 -12.48 7.27 5.18
C GLN A 54 -13.76 6.86 5.90
N GLN A 55 -13.93 7.22 7.19
CA GLN A 55 -15.13 6.90 7.98
C GLN A 55 -16.41 7.54 7.41
N GLY A 56 -16.30 8.69 6.75
CA GLY A 56 -17.42 9.43 6.17
C GLY A 56 -17.51 9.34 4.66
N THR A 57 -16.70 8.50 4.01
CA THR A 57 -16.57 8.46 2.55
C THR A 57 -16.90 7.07 2.03
N ARG A 58 -17.78 7.00 1.01
CA ARG A 58 -18.10 5.72 0.34
C ARG A 58 -16.88 5.15 -0.39
N ALA A 59 -16.18 5.99 -1.15
CA ALA A 59 -14.98 5.59 -1.88
C ALA A 59 -13.92 5.00 -0.92
N ARG A 60 -13.20 3.98 -1.38
CA ARG A 60 -12.04 3.43 -0.65
C ARG A 60 -10.78 4.20 -1.01
N PHE A 61 -10.05 4.62 0.00
CA PHE A 61 -8.73 5.22 -0.15
C PHE A 61 -7.68 4.12 -0.15
N VAL A 62 -6.81 4.18 -1.15
CA VAL A 62 -5.69 3.24 -1.31
C VAL A 62 -4.43 4.05 -1.57
N VAL A 63 -3.40 3.81 -0.76
CA VAL A 63 -2.14 4.56 -0.83
C VAL A 63 -1.04 3.63 -1.32
N PHE A 64 -0.31 4.06 -2.34
CA PHE A 64 0.91 3.41 -2.81
C PHE A 64 2.09 4.34 -2.55
N ALA A 65 3.08 3.86 -1.80
CA ALA A 65 4.28 4.60 -1.49
C ALA A 65 5.53 3.79 -1.83
N GLY A 66 6.64 4.49 -2.08
CA GLY A 66 7.95 3.89 -2.28
C GLY A 66 8.88 4.21 -1.11
N HIS A 67 10.07 4.71 -1.45
CA HIS A 67 11.14 5.17 -0.55
C HIS A 67 11.78 4.08 0.31
N VAL A 68 11.00 3.24 0.98
CA VAL A 68 11.51 2.06 1.67
C VAL A 68 11.69 0.96 0.62
N HIS A 69 12.92 0.51 0.44
CA HIS A 69 13.28 -0.47 -0.57
C HIS A 69 12.88 -1.90 -0.16
N ASN A 70 11.58 -2.13 -0.01
CA ASN A 70 10.96 -3.41 0.32
C ASN A 70 9.46 -3.35 -0.01
N TYR A 71 8.79 -4.47 0.22
CA TYR A 71 7.33 -4.56 0.18
C TYR A 71 6.73 -4.51 1.58
N GLU A 72 5.67 -3.73 1.77
CA GLU A 72 4.82 -3.83 2.97
C GLU A 72 3.36 -3.55 2.61
N ARG A 73 2.43 -4.14 3.36
CA ARG A 73 1.00 -3.85 3.26
C ARG A 73 0.40 -3.66 4.64
N HIS A 74 -0.32 -2.55 4.81
CA HIS A 74 -0.96 -2.15 6.06
C HIS A 74 -2.43 -1.80 5.82
N GLU A 75 -3.28 -2.01 6.82
CA GLU A 75 -4.66 -1.53 6.82
C GLU A 75 -4.97 -0.82 8.14
N HIS A 76 -5.32 0.47 8.05
CA HIS A 76 -5.66 1.31 9.20
C HIS A 76 -6.84 2.21 8.85
N GLY A 77 -7.81 2.32 9.76
CA GLY A 77 -8.98 3.20 9.59
C GLY A 77 -9.77 2.98 8.29
N GLY A 78 -9.75 1.76 7.73
CA GLY A 78 -10.39 1.40 6.45
C GLY A 78 -9.61 1.78 5.18
N VAL A 79 -8.43 2.39 5.33
CA VAL A 79 -7.50 2.75 4.25
C VAL A 79 -6.46 1.64 4.12
N VAL A 80 -6.17 1.24 2.87
CA VAL A 80 -5.11 0.26 2.59
C VAL A 80 -3.86 1.01 2.11
N TYR A 81 -2.72 0.69 2.72
CA TYR A 81 -1.42 1.30 2.42
C TYR A 81 -0.44 0.24 1.93
N PHE A 82 0.22 0.53 0.82
CA PHE A 82 1.27 -0.29 0.24
C PHE A 82 2.58 0.48 0.26
N VAL A 83 3.65 -0.23 0.61
CA VAL A 83 5.03 0.16 0.36
C VAL A 83 5.56 -0.76 -0.73
N THR A 84 6.05 -0.18 -1.83
CA THR A 84 6.67 -0.89 -2.95
C THR A 84 7.83 -0.06 -3.46
N GLY A 85 9.02 -0.29 -2.90
CA GLY A 85 10.24 0.42 -3.25
C GLY A 85 11.23 -0.47 -3.99
N GLY A 86 11.33 -0.33 -5.30
CA GLY A 86 12.35 -1.00 -6.09
C GLY A 86 13.69 -0.26 -6.02
N ALA A 87 14.66 -0.78 -5.26
CA ALA A 87 16.08 -0.38 -5.26
C ALA A 87 16.86 -1.28 -4.27
N HIS A 88 18.05 -0.84 -3.81
CA HIS A 88 18.88 -1.59 -2.86
C HIS A 88 18.12 -1.91 -1.57
N PRO A 89 17.76 -3.17 -1.32
CA PRO A 89 16.74 -3.48 -0.35
C PRO A 89 17.26 -3.42 1.09
N TYR A 90 16.39 -2.96 1.98
CA TYR A 90 16.68 -2.94 3.42
C TYR A 90 15.84 -3.99 4.13
N PRO A 91 16.42 -4.79 5.05
CA PRO A 91 15.66 -5.72 5.84
C PRO A 91 14.58 -4.99 6.64
N VAL A 92 13.33 -5.40 6.45
CA VAL A 92 12.20 -4.93 7.25
C VAL A 92 11.79 -6.05 8.20
N ALA A 93 11.58 -5.72 9.47
CA ALA A 93 11.04 -6.67 10.44
C ALA A 93 9.58 -6.97 10.09
N ARG A 94 9.20 -8.25 10.13
CA ARG A 94 7.84 -8.69 9.81
C ARG A 94 7.25 -9.45 10.97
N ASP A 95 5.95 -9.29 11.16
CA ASP A 95 5.20 -10.00 12.20
C ASP A 95 4.89 -11.43 11.77
N ALA A 96 4.75 -12.32 12.76
CA ALA A 96 4.33 -13.69 12.50
C ALA A 96 2.93 -13.70 11.88
N GLY A 97 2.79 -14.31 10.70
CA GLY A 97 1.56 -14.32 9.91
C GLY A 97 1.58 -13.43 8.67
N ASP A 98 2.60 -12.59 8.51
CA ASP A 98 2.89 -11.95 7.21
C ASP A 98 3.24 -13.04 6.17
N PRO A 99 2.63 -13.05 4.96
CA PRO A 99 2.97 -14.00 3.90
C PRO A 99 4.46 -14.01 3.51
N LEU A 100 5.17 -12.94 3.83
CA LEU A 100 6.59 -12.74 3.58
C LEU A 100 7.44 -12.83 4.85
N PHE A 101 6.92 -13.38 5.96
CA PHE A 101 7.61 -13.40 7.26
C PHE A 101 9.07 -13.89 7.18
N GLU A 102 9.35 -14.92 6.39
CA GLU A 102 10.71 -15.46 6.19
C GLU A 102 11.57 -14.62 5.21
N GLU A 103 10.93 -13.77 4.40
CA GLU A 103 11.52 -13.00 3.31
C GLU A 103 11.77 -11.54 3.75
N LYS A 104 12.93 -11.32 4.37
CA LYS A 104 13.34 -9.99 4.88
C LYS A 104 13.59 -8.97 3.77
N VAL A 105 13.84 -9.42 2.54
CA VAL A 105 14.14 -8.59 1.36
C VAL A 105 13.25 -9.01 0.22
N ASN A 106 12.59 -8.02 -0.41
CA ASN A 106 11.66 -8.26 -1.51
C ASN A 106 11.88 -7.20 -2.58
N TYR A 107 12.14 -7.67 -3.80
CA TYR A 107 11.98 -6.87 -5.00
C TYR A 107 10.62 -7.19 -5.58
N ASP A 108 9.83 -6.17 -5.89
CA ASP A 108 8.46 -6.37 -6.34
C ASP A 108 7.97 -5.25 -7.26
N TYR A 109 6.86 -5.54 -7.91
CA TYR A 109 5.92 -4.53 -8.37
C TYR A 109 4.50 -4.99 -8.04
N LEU A 110 3.56 -4.05 -7.96
CA LEU A 110 2.15 -4.34 -7.72
C LEU A 110 1.36 -4.24 -9.01
N LEU A 111 0.62 -5.31 -9.32
CA LEU A 111 -0.41 -5.28 -10.36
C LEU A 111 -1.73 -4.89 -9.68
N VAL A 112 -2.30 -3.76 -10.11
CA VAL A 112 -3.58 -3.24 -9.60
C VAL A 112 -4.62 -3.39 -10.70
N GLU A 113 -5.62 -4.23 -10.44
CA GLU A 113 -6.74 -4.47 -11.35
C GLU A 113 -8.00 -3.90 -10.71
N VAL A 114 -8.74 -3.05 -11.42
CA VAL A 114 -9.98 -2.43 -10.93
C VAL A 114 -11.13 -2.85 -11.81
N GLU A 115 -12.13 -3.49 -11.22
CA GLU A 115 -13.38 -3.90 -11.88
C GLU A 115 -14.57 -3.37 -11.07
N GLY A 116 -15.14 -2.25 -11.51
CA GLY A 116 -16.27 -1.62 -10.83
C GLY A 116 -15.94 -1.23 -9.40
N ALA A 117 -16.58 -1.87 -8.42
CA ALA A 117 -16.43 -1.62 -6.99
C ALA A 117 -15.39 -2.52 -6.30
N LYS A 118 -14.60 -3.25 -7.08
CA LYS A 118 -13.58 -4.18 -6.62
C LYS A 118 -12.22 -3.81 -7.18
N MET A 119 -11.22 -3.77 -6.32
CA MET A 119 -9.81 -3.63 -6.67
C MET A 119 -9.07 -4.89 -6.20
N ILE A 120 -8.30 -5.50 -7.09
CA ILE A 120 -7.37 -6.58 -6.75
C ILE A 120 -5.97 -6.02 -6.85
N VAL A 121 -5.19 -6.14 -5.77
CA VAL A 121 -3.78 -5.80 -5.78
C VAL A 121 -2.98 -7.09 -5.58
N THR A 122 -2.15 -7.42 -6.57
CA THR A 122 -1.29 -8.60 -6.54
C THR A 122 0.17 -8.17 -6.49
N MET A 123 0.90 -8.63 -5.47
CA MET A 123 2.35 -8.47 -5.40
C MET A 123 3.00 -9.44 -6.38
N ASN A 124 3.84 -8.94 -7.28
CA ASN A 124 4.67 -9.76 -8.14
C ASN A 124 6.11 -9.66 -7.63
N ARG A 125 6.52 -10.66 -6.84
CA ARG A 125 7.86 -10.75 -6.27
C ARG A 125 8.85 -11.25 -7.31
N PHE A 126 9.98 -10.59 -7.38
CA PHE A 126 11.14 -10.91 -8.17
C PHE A 126 12.28 -11.40 -7.27
N ASP A 127 12.90 -12.50 -7.65
CA ASP A 127 14.17 -12.95 -7.08
C ASP A 127 15.12 -13.37 -8.22
N MET A 128 16.41 -13.13 -8.02
CA MET A 128 17.46 -13.53 -8.95
C MET A 128 18.52 -14.33 -8.20
N LYS A 129 18.60 -15.61 -8.49
CA LYS A 129 19.60 -16.55 -7.93
C LYS A 129 20.39 -17.16 -9.06
N ASP A 130 21.72 -17.08 -8.97
CA ASP A 130 22.66 -17.63 -9.97
C ASP A 130 22.35 -17.19 -11.42
N GLY A 131 21.95 -15.94 -11.60
CA GLY A 131 21.59 -15.36 -12.90
C GLY A 131 20.25 -15.85 -13.47
N LYS A 132 19.48 -16.63 -12.71
CA LYS A 132 18.12 -17.06 -13.07
C LYS A 132 17.09 -16.27 -12.31
N THR A 133 16.08 -15.80 -13.02
CA THR A 133 14.96 -15.07 -12.46
C THR A 133 13.85 -16.03 -12.02
N THR A 134 13.35 -15.85 -10.81
CA THR A 134 12.16 -16.52 -10.31
C THR A 134 11.11 -15.49 -9.92
N TRP A 135 9.86 -15.76 -10.29
CA TRP A 135 8.72 -14.90 -9.99
C TRP A 135 7.74 -15.65 -9.10
N ALA A 136 7.15 -14.94 -8.15
CA ALA A 136 6.11 -15.46 -7.28
C ALA A 136 5.06 -14.38 -6.98
N GLN A 137 3.88 -14.80 -6.51
CA GLN A 137 2.80 -13.89 -6.09
C GLN A 137 2.43 -14.18 -4.62
N PRO A 138 3.30 -13.83 -3.66
CA PRO A 138 3.14 -14.24 -2.27
C PRO A 138 2.07 -13.44 -1.53
N ASP A 139 1.66 -12.27 -2.03
CA ASP A 139 0.58 -11.49 -1.45
C ASP A 139 -0.43 -11.05 -2.52
N LYS A 140 -1.70 -11.14 -2.17
CA LYS A 140 -2.84 -10.74 -3.00
C LYS A 140 -3.96 -10.28 -2.09
N VAL A 141 -4.47 -9.08 -2.31
CA VAL A 141 -5.58 -8.52 -1.55
C VAL A 141 -6.69 -8.03 -2.48
N GLU A 142 -7.91 -8.21 -2.00
CA GLU A 142 -9.12 -7.71 -2.61
C GLU A 142 -9.69 -6.58 -1.75
N ILE A 143 -9.92 -5.42 -2.36
CA ILE A 143 -10.44 -4.23 -1.72
C ILE A 143 -11.78 -3.92 -2.36
N GLU A 144 -12.85 -4.09 -1.59
CA GLU A 144 -14.21 -3.80 -2.04
C GLU A 144 -14.71 -2.46 -1.48
N VAL A 145 -15.53 -1.78 -2.27
CA VAL A 145 -16.26 -0.59 -1.83
C VAL A 145 -17.53 -1.00 -1.07
N PRO A 146 -17.69 -0.62 0.20
CA PRO A 146 -18.86 -0.99 1.00
C PRO A 146 -20.17 -0.54 0.34
N GLY A 147 -21.16 -1.42 0.36
CA GLY A 147 -22.53 -1.11 -0.12
C GLY A 147 -22.65 -0.92 -1.63
N ALA A 148 -21.65 -1.31 -2.43
CA ALA A 148 -21.83 -1.40 -3.87
C ALA A 148 -22.85 -2.52 -4.19
N PRO A 149 -23.83 -2.28 -5.07
CA PRO A 149 -24.72 -3.35 -5.52
C PRO A 149 -23.86 -4.43 -6.16
N GLY A 150 -23.85 -5.62 -5.57
CA GLY A 150 -23.20 -6.79 -6.16
C GLY A 150 -23.76 -6.99 -7.56
N LYS A 151 -22.88 -7.32 -8.53
CA LYS A 151 -23.33 -7.65 -9.88
C LYS A 151 -24.38 -8.76 -9.79
N GLU A 152 -25.63 -8.45 -10.11
CA GLU A 152 -26.59 -9.49 -10.48
C GLU A 152 -25.98 -10.26 -11.66
N LYS A 153 -25.92 -11.58 -11.50
CA LYS A 153 -25.47 -12.51 -12.53
C LYS A 153 -26.54 -12.69 -13.59
#